data_AF-A0A7S2ZJR9-F1
#
_entry.id   AF-A0A7S2ZJR9-F1
#
_cell.length_a   1.000
_cell.length_b   1.000
_cell.length_c   1.000
_cell.angle_alpha   90.00
_cell.angle_beta   90.00
_cell.angle_gamma   90.00
#
_symmetry.space_group_name_H-M   'P 1'
#
loop_
_entity.id
_entity.type
_entity.pdbx_description
1 polymer ?
#
loop_
_entity_poly.entity_id
_entity_poly.type
_entity_poly.pdbx_seq_one_letter_code
_entity_poly.pdbx_strand_id
1 'polypeptide(L)'
;KVGRGRGSWVMCNESVKRKRKVLKIVEDETLNQFFVDDGNGGRRELDQKEKEYLVLDALYARTTRMYGAPRDLVVSDEQLDLLQEDLMWQGSRVLFLNAKETRYLEAARAYYRNEPIMSDDEFDELRQELVMEGSVVAVSDRPKCSVETRICSTDLTPDSKRMFATYLPAAGVGAIVWAAVSYGIPFLRNVNDLYSLLVGLPVIILFSKVTTSVVLPDPSVILRGACPNCGEDIRAYFGSILTISGPQETSQMKCDHCRAQLTFRSQTRKVEMKRA
;
A
#
# COMPACT_ATOMS: atom_id res chain seq x y z
N LYS A 1 -3.72 -4.14 46.00
CA LYS A 1 -2.55 -3.26 46.26
C LYS A 1 -1.42 -3.69 45.33
N VAL A 2 -1.03 -2.81 44.40
CA VAL A 2 0.33 -2.52 43.84
C VAL A 2 1.26 -3.71 43.51
N GLY A 3 1.87 -3.85 42.32
CA GLY A 3 2.03 -2.89 41.24
C GLY A 3 2.71 -3.44 39.98
N ARG A 4 2.52 -2.69 38.89
CA ARG A 4 3.09 -2.88 37.54
C ARG A 4 4.60 -2.63 37.53
N GLY A 5 5.37 -3.59 37.02
CA GLY A 5 6.78 -3.43 36.68
C GLY A 5 6.92 -2.70 35.34
N ARG A 6 7.51 -1.50 35.39
CA ARG A 6 7.90 -0.67 34.25
C ARG A 6 9.12 -1.29 33.56
N GLY A 7 8.93 -1.76 32.32
CA GLY A 7 10.02 -2.02 31.38
C GLY A 7 10.45 -0.71 30.74
N SER A 8 11.54 -0.15 31.25
CA SER A 8 12.18 1.07 30.78
C SER A 8 12.80 0.85 29.39
N TRP A 9 12.18 1.38 28.34
CA TRP A 9 12.83 1.54 27.04
C TRP A 9 13.49 2.92 27.00
N VAL A 10 14.68 3.00 27.59
CA VAL A 10 15.61 4.11 27.31
C VAL A 10 16.20 3.85 25.94
N MET A 11 15.54 4.36 24.90
CA MET A 11 16.27 4.76 23.70
C MET A 11 16.50 6.25 23.80
N CYS A 12 17.77 6.58 24.02
CA CYS A 12 18.27 7.92 24.24
C CYS A 12 17.85 8.84 23.09
N ASN A 13 16.92 9.69 23.47
CA ASN A 13 16.56 10.96 22.87
C ASN A 13 17.79 11.86 22.76
N GLU A 14 18.58 11.71 21.70
CA GLU A 14 19.69 12.64 21.43
C GLU A 14 19.80 13.09 19.96
N SER A 15 19.16 12.37 19.03
CA SER A 15 19.16 12.72 17.60
C SER A 15 18.06 13.72 17.19
N VAL A 16 17.04 13.94 18.02
CA VAL A 16 15.86 14.77 17.68
C VAL A 16 16.03 16.23 18.12
N LYS A 17 17.11 16.57 18.83
CA LYS A 17 17.48 17.96 19.18
C LYS A 17 18.33 18.65 18.11
N ARG A 18 18.22 18.28 16.82
CA ARG A 18 18.66 19.18 15.76
C ARG A 18 17.69 20.36 15.75
N LYS A 19 18.22 21.51 16.17
CA LYS A 19 17.63 22.85 16.06
C LYS A 19 16.65 22.88 14.90
N ARG A 20 15.34 23.02 15.19
CA ARG A 20 14.41 23.60 14.23
C ARG A 20 14.87 25.05 14.02
N LYS A 21 15.92 25.23 13.21
CA LYS A 21 15.98 26.43 12.38
C LYS A 21 14.66 26.37 11.63
N VAL A 22 13.80 27.34 11.87
CA VAL A 22 12.60 27.54 11.07
C VAL A 22 13.11 27.65 9.63
N LEU A 23 12.98 26.54 8.92
CA LEU A 23 13.38 26.40 7.52
C LEU A 23 12.46 27.37 6.80
N LYS A 24 13.03 28.47 6.30
CA LYS A 24 12.27 29.38 5.46
C LYS A 24 12.06 28.64 4.15
N ILE A 25 10.84 28.22 3.93
CA ILE A 25 10.40 27.68 2.65
C ILE A 25 10.28 28.90 1.75
N VAL A 26 11.25 29.02 0.84
CA VAL A 26 11.27 30.08 -0.16
C VAL A 26 10.67 29.49 -1.42
N GLU A 27 9.61 30.13 -1.87
CA GLU A 27 8.99 29.86 -3.15
C GLU A 27 9.72 30.63 -4.24
N ASP A 28 9.91 30.00 -5.39
CA ASP A 28 10.35 30.66 -6.62
C ASP A 28 9.18 30.58 -7.61
N GLU A 29 8.50 31.71 -7.85
CA GLU A 29 7.33 31.84 -8.75
C GLU A 29 7.61 31.35 -10.18
N THR A 30 8.88 31.18 -10.53
CA THR A 30 9.33 30.77 -11.87
C THR A 30 9.34 29.26 -12.08
N LEU A 31 9.32 28.45 -11.01
CA LEU A 31 9.53 27.00 -11.08
C LEU A 31 8.45 26.16 -10.39
N ASN A 32 7.47 26.75 -9.70
CA ASN A 32 6.45 26.01 -8.91
C ASN A 32 7.08 24.94 -8.00
N GLN A 33 8.23 25.24 -7.40
CA GLN A 33 9.02 24.29 -6.63
C GLN A 33 9.28 24.82 -5.21
N PHE A 34 9.10 23.94 -4.24
CA PHE A 34 9.39 24.21 -2.84
C PHE A 34 10.87 23.93 -2.55
N PHE A 35 11.58 24.91 -1.99
CA PHE A 35 12.98 24.78 -1.59
C PHE A 35 13.14 24.91 -0.08
N VAL A 36 14.03 24.08 0.47
CA VAL A 36 14.61 24.26 1.80
C VAL A 36 15.82 25.19 1.68
N ASP A 37 15.82 26.29 2.44
CA ASP A 37 17.02 27.13 2.66
C ASP A 37 17.77 26.66 3.91
N ASP A 38 19.00 26.18 3.73
CA ASP A 38 19.88 25.75 4.83
C ASP A 38 20.39 26.92 5.70
N GLY A 39 20.06 28.15 5.32
CA GLY A 39 20.52 29.39 5.97
C GLY A 39 21.99 29.69 5.70
N ASN A 40 22.58 29.02 4.70
CA ASN A 40 23.91 29.28 4.15
C ASN A 40 23.86 29.53 2.63
N GLY A 41 22.68 29.83 2.08
CA GLY A 41 22.46 30.12 0.66
C GLY A 41 22.33 28.89 -0.25
N GLY A 42 22.37 27.67 0.30
CA GLY A 42 22.06 26.45 -0.44
C GLY A 42 20.56 26.22 -0.49
N ARG A 43 20.01 26.08 -1.72
CA ARG A 43 18.62 25.66 -1.96
C ARG A 43 18.60 24.18 -2.31
N ARG A 44 17.85 23.38 -1.56
CA ARG A 44 17.60 21.96 -1.86
C ARG A 44 16.12 21.75 -2.16
N GLU A 45 15.81 21.06 -3.24
CA GLU A 45 14.45 20.62 -3.56
C GLU A 45 13.98 19.60 -2.51
N LEU A 46 12.74 19.73 -2.02
CA LEU A 46 12.16 18.77 -1.08
C LEU A 46 11.79 17.47 -1.80
N ASP A 47 12.16 16.34 -1.18
CA ASP A 47 11.67 15.02 -1.61
C ASP A 47 10.15 14.95 -1.43
N GLN A 48 9.47 14.10 -2.20
CA GLN A 48 8.01 13.93 -2.12
C GLN A 48 7.55 13.62 -0.68
N LYS A 49 8.32 12.79 0.04
CA LYS A 49 8.04 12.45 1.44
C LYS A 49 8.18 13.62 2.41
N GLU A 50 9.13 14.52 2.15
CA GLU A 50 9.33 15.72 2.97
C GLU A 50 8.17 16.71 2.76
N LYS A 51 7.70 16.86 1.51
CA LYS A 51 6.50 17.65 1.17
C LYS A 51 5.23 17.09 1.84
N GLU A 52 5.04 15.78 1.81
CA GLU A 52 3.90 15.11 2.47
C GLU A 52 3.89 15.36 3.99
N TYR A 53 5.03 15.23 4.64
CA TYR A 53 5.16 15.50 6.08
C TYR A 53 4.82 16.96 6.40
N LEU A 54 5.32 17.89 5.58
CA LEU A 54 5.08 19.32 5.74
C LEU A 54 3.59 19.67 5.59
N VAL A 55 2.91 19.12 4.58
CA VAL A 55 1.45 19.31 4.42
C VAL A 55 0.67 18.79 5.60
N LEU A 56 1.01 17.59 6.09
CA LEU A 56 0.37 17.03 7.27
C LEU A 56 0.55 17.95 8.48
N ASP A 57 1.78 18.42 8.75
CA ASP A 57 2.07 19.32 9.87
C ASP A 57 1.34 20.67 9.75
N ALA A 58 1.27 21.23 8.54
CA ALA A 58 0.59 22.48 8.25
C ALA A 58 -0.94 22.37 8.35
N LEU A 59 -1.54 21.29 7.85
CA LEU A 59 -2.97 20.99 8.03
C LEU A 59 -3.32 20.84 9.51
N TYR A 60 -2.46 20.16 10.28
CA TYR A 60 -2.64 20.07 11.74
C TYR A 60 -2.53 21.43 12.43
N ALA A 61 -1.60 22.28 12.02
CA ALA A 61 -1.49 23.64 12.55
C ALA A 61 -2.73 24.49 12.21
N ARG A 62 -3.22 24.41 10.96
CA ARG A 62 -4.40 25.17 10.49
C ARG A 62 -5.66 24.75 11.25
N THR A 63 -5.88 23.46 11.40
CA THR A 63 -7.02 22.90 12.17
C THR A 63 -6.93 23.28 13.65
N THR A 64 -5.78 23.10 14.31
CA THR A 64 -5.65 23.46 15.73
C THR A 64 -5.84 24.95 16.00
N ARG A 65 -5.39 25.84 15.10
CA ARG A 65 -5.69 27.27 15.15
C ARG A 65 -7.19 27.55 15.04
N MET A 66 -7.91 26.84 14.16
CA MET A 66 -9.36 26.97 14.03
C MET A 66 -10.10 26.59 15.32
N TYR A 67 -9.55 25.65 16.11
CA TYR A 67 -10.08 25.26 17.42
C TYR A 67 -9.51 26.10 18.60
N GLY A 68 -8.82 27.21 18.32
CA GLY A 68 -8.37 28.17 19.33
C GLY A 68 -7.07 27.80 20.06
N ALA A 69 -6.38 26.73 19.64
CA ALA A 69 -5.05 26.39 20.16
C ALA A 69 -3.97 27.10 19.32
N PRO A 70 -3.10 27.93 19.92
CA PRO A 70 -2.04 28.60 19.15
C PRO A 70 -0.96 27.59 18.76
N ARG A 71 -0.90 27.30 17.46
CA ARG A 71 0.24 26.63 16.83
C ARG A 71 0.76 27.52 15.70
N ASP A 72 2.05 27.79 15.73
CA ASP A 72 2.71 28.57 14.69
C ASP A 72 2.65 27.78 13.37
N LEU A 73 2.14 28.42 12.31
CA LEU A 73 2.16 27.80 10.98
C LEU A 73 3.59 27.85 10.45
N VAL A 74 4.13 26.71 10.06
CA VAL A 74 5.46 26.62 9.43
C VAL A 74 5.43 27.20 8.00
N VAL A 75 4.23 27.25 7.39
CA VAL A 75 3.95 27.60 5.99
C VAL A 75 2.77 28.57 5.97
N SER A 76 2.72 29.56 5.07
CA SER A 76 1.52 30.43 4.95
C SER A 76 0.30 29.64 4.43
N ASP A 77 -0.91 30.19 4.60
CA ASP A 77 -2.12 29.54 4.08
C ASP A 77 -2.09 29.45 2.53
N GLU A 78 -1.55 30.45 1.82
CA GLU A 78 -1.40 30.37 0.35
C GLU A 78 -0.36 29.32 -0.06
N GLN A 79 0.79 29.29 0.62
CA GLN A 79 1.84 28.31 0.36
C GLN A 79 1.37 26.88 0.65
N LEU A 80 0.44 26.71 1.59
CA LEU A 80 -0.16 25.42 1.90
C LEU A 80 -1.08 24.93 0.78
N ASP A 81 -1.91 25.83 0.23
CA ASP A 81 -2.83 25.48 -0.85
C ASP A 81 -2.03 25.11 -2.12
N LEU A 82 -0.95 25.84 -2.43
CA LEU A 82 -0.03 25.52 -3.53
C LEU A 82 0.70 24.18 -3.32
N LEU A 83 1.11 23.88 -2.09
CA LEU A 83 1.77 22.62 -1.76
C LEU A 83 0.83 21.42 -1.92
N GLN A 84 -0.46 21.61 -1.63
CA GLN A 84 -1.48 20.60 -1.89
C GLN A 84 -1.71 20.40 -3.38
N GLU A 85 -1.73 21.47 -4.19
CA GLU A 85 -1.84 21.36 -5.63
C GLU A 85 -0.65 20.60 -6.22
N ASP A 86 0.59 20.95 -5.86
CA ASP A 86 1.79 20.24 -6.30
C ASP A 86 1.75 18.75 -5.90
N LEU A 87 1.42 18.44 -4.63
CA LEU A 87 1.27 17.04 -4.21
C LEU A 87 0.16 16.30 -4.95
N MET A 88 -0.94 16.97 -5.30
CA MET A 88 -2.02 16.41 -6.09
C MET A 88 -1.55 16.10 -7.52
N TRP A 89 -0.80 17.01 -8.16
CA TRP A 89 -0.19 16.80 -9.48
C TRP A 89 0.87 15.69 -9.46
N GLN A 90 1.65 15.59 -8.39
CA GLN A 90 2.60 14.50 -8.15
C GLN A 90 1.90 13.15 -7.87
N GLY A 91 0.58 13.15 -7.70
CA GLY A 91 -0.19 11.94 -7.40
C GLY A 91 0.11 11.37 -6.01
N SER A 92 0.47 12.22 -5.05
CA SER A 92 0.65 11.79 -3.66
C SER A 92 -0.67 11.24 -3.11
N ARG A 93 -0.62 10.03 -2.56
CA ARG A 93 -1.80 9.37 -1.98
C ARG A 93 -2.16 9.91 -0.59
N VAL A 94 -1.30 10.71 0.03
CA VAL A 94 -1.55 11.31 1.35
C VAL A 94 -2.75 12.26 1.34
N LEU A 95 -3.08 12.83 0.18
CA LEU A 95 -4.26 13.67 -0.01
C LEU A 95 -5.55 12.88 -0.28
N PHE A 96 -5.44 11.61 -0.70
CA PHE A 96 -6.56 10.75 -1.10
C PHE A 96 -6.74 9.55 -0.17
N LEU A 97 -6.57 9.77 1.14
CA LEU A 97 -6.74 8.71 2.13
C LEU A 97 -8.21 8.33 2.28
N ASN A 98 -8.48 7.04 2.34
CA ASN A 98 -9.80 6.53 2.69
C ASN A 98 -10.12 6.88 4.17
N ALA A 99 -11.39 7.02 4.54
CA ALA A 99 -11.79 7.35 5.91
C ALA A 99 -11.21 6.37 6.95
N LYS A 100 -11.10 5.09 6.59
CA LYS A 100 -10.46 4.05 7.41
C LYS A 100 -8.95 4.27 7.57
N GLU A 101 -8.25 4.66 6.50
CA GLU A 101 -6.80 4.96 6.53
C GLU A 101 -6.51 6.20 7.38
N THR A 102 -7.35 7.23 7.28
CA THR A 102 -7.25 8.44 8.11
C THR A 102 -7.44 8.09 9.58
N ARG A 103 -8.47 7.31 9.92
CA ARG A 103 -8.72 6.85 11.30
C ARG A 103 -7.56 6.01 11.85
N TYR A 104 -6.97 5.14 11.02
CA TYR A 104 -5.79 4.35 11.37
C TYR A 104 -4.56 5.24 11.67
N LEU A 105 -4.31 6.25 10.83
CA LEU A 105 -3.21 7.19 11.03
C LEU A 105 -3.41 8.09 12.25
N GLU A 106 -4.64 8.56 12.48
CA GLU A 106 -4.99 9.34 13.66
C GLU A 106 -4.78 8.52 14.93
N ALA A 107 -5.24 7.26 14.95
CA ALA A 107 -5.06 6.36 16.07
C ALA A 107 -3.58 6.10 16.37
N ALA A 108 -2.80 5.81 15.33
CA ALA A 108 -1.36 5.63 15.46
C ALA A 108 -0.67 6.89 16.02
N ARG A 109 -1.04 8.08 15.53
CA ARG A 109 -0.51 9.37 16.03
C ARG A 109 -0.90 9.62 17.48
N ALA A 110 -2.15 9.34 17.84
CA ALA A 110 -2.69 9.58 19.17
C ALA A 110 -2.04 8.64 20.20
N TYR A 111 -1.77 7.38 19.82
CA TYR A 111 -0.97 6.44 20.61
C TYR A 111 0.42 6.99 20.94
N TYR A 112 1.16 7.53 19.96
CA TYR A 112 2.46 8.15 20.22
C TYR A 112 2.38 9.43 21.07
N ARG A 113 1.23 10.11 21.08
CA ARG A 113 0.96 11.26 21.95
C ARG A 113 0.48 10.86 23.36
N ASN A 114 0.36 9.57 23.66
CA ASN A 114 -0.20 9.02 24.89
C ASN A 114 -1.70 9.34 25.11
N GLU A 115 -2.44 9.60 24.03
CA GLU A 115 -3.88 9.85 24.05
C GLU A 115 -4.59 8.83 23.13
N PRO A 116 -4.69 7.55 23.51
CA PRO A 116 -5.28 6.54 22.64
C PRO A 116 -6.78 6.82 22.42
N ILE A 117 -7.19 6.95 21.15
CA ILE A 117 -8.58 7.18 20.74
C ILE A 117 -9.38 5.90 20.49
N MET A 118 -8.71 4.76 20.37
CA MET A 118 -9.30 3.44 20.14
C MET A 118 -8.58 2.37 20.97
N SER A 119 -9.24 1.23 21.15
CA SER A 119 -8.66 0.06 21.82
C SER A 119 -7.66 -0.67 20.91
N ASP A 120 -6.79 -1.48 21.51
CA ASP A 120 -5.78 -2.26 20.77
C ASP A 120 -6.44 -3.28 19.82
N ASP A 121 -7.54 -3.92 20.25
CA ASP A 121 -8.27 -4.89 19.44
C ASP A 121 -8.93 -4.23 18.21
N GLU A 122 -9.56 -3.07 18.40
CA GLU A 122 -10.13 -2.28 17.29
C GLU A 122 -9.05 -1.81 16.30
N PHE A 123 -7.87 -1.47 16.79
CA PHE A 123 -6.75 -1.05 15.95
C PHE A 123 -6.23 -2.20 15.10
N ASP A 124 -6.12 -3.40 15.67
CA ASP A 124 -5.68 -4.61 14.96
C ASP A 124 -6.70 -5.07 13.91
N GLU A 125 -7.99 -5.00 14.20
CA GLU A 125 -9.06 -5.29 13.23
C GLU A 125 -9.02 -4.30 12.06
N LEU A 126 -8.97 -2.99 12.35
CA LEU A 126 -8.88 -1.94 11.33
C LEU A 126 -7.62 -2.13 10.47
N ARG A 127 -6.49 -2.49 11.08
CA ARG A 127 -5.26 -2.81 10.36
C ARG A 127 -5.45 -4.02 9.44
N GLN A 128 -6.12 -5.07 9.91
CA GLN A 128 -6.33 -6.28 9.13
C GLN A 128 -7.22 -6.00 7.91
N GLU A 129 -8.29 -5.23 8.06
CA GLU A 129 -9.13 -4.78 6.94
C GLU A 129 -8.32 -4.00 5.90
N LEU A 130 -7.50 -3.06 6.35
CA LEU A 130 -6.66 -2.23 5.49
C LEU A 130 -5.58 -3.03 4.74
N VAL A 131 -5.05 -4.10 5.34
CA VAL A 131 -4.15 -5.06 4.68
C VAL A 131 -4.92 -5.93 3.68
N MET A 132 -6.18 -6.27 3.99
CA MET A 132 -7.05 -7.00 3.06
C MET A 132 -7.41 -6.17 1.81
N GLU A 133 -7.65 -4.88 2.00
CA GLU A 133 -7.89 -3.91 0.93
C GLU A 133 -6.62 -3.62 0.11
N GLY A 134 -5.44 -3.84 0.68
CA GLY A 134 -4.16 -3.55 0.04
C GLY A 134 -3.77 -2.07 0.11
N SER A 135 -4.21 -1.37 1.16
CA SER A 135 -3.81 0.01 1.44
C SER A 135 -2.30 0.13 1.57
N VAL A 136 -1.73 1.19 1.00
CA VAL A 136 -0.28 1.45 1.10
C VAL A 136 0.11 1.85 2.53
N VAL A 137 -0.84 2.39 3.30
CA VAL A 137 -0.59 2.92 4.64
C VAL A 137 -0.43 1.82 5.69
N ALA A 138 -1.27 0.77 5.64
CA ALA A 138 -1.22 -0.30 6.63
C ALA A 138 -0.25 -1.42 6.25
N VAL A 139 -0.02 -1.64 4.95
CA VAL A 139 0.91 -2.64 4.43
C VAL A 139 2.35 -2.21 4.71
N SER A 140 3.10 -3.07 5.41
CA SER A 140 4.53 -2.85 5.61
C SER A 140 5.37 -3.68 4.64
N ASP A 141 6.00 -3.01 3.67
CA ASP A 141 6.96 -3.63 2.75
C ASP A 141 8.28 -4.03 3.43
N ARG A 142 8.54 -3.46 4.62
CA ARG A 142 9.74 -3.75 5.43
C ARG A 142 9.44 -4.84 6.47
N PRO A 143 10.37 -5.78 6.70
CA PRO A 143 10.19 -6.81 7.71
C PRO A 143 10.20 -6.22 9.13
N LYS A 144 9.19 -6.61 9.92
CA LYS A 144 9.12 -6.31 11.35
C LYS A 144 9.60 -7.53 12.11
N CYS A 145 10.68 -7.39 12.86
CA CYS A 145 11.20 -8.45 13.71
C CYS A 145 10.88 -8.12 15.17
N SER A 146 10.11 -8.98 15.82
CA SER A 146 9.94 -8.91 17.26
C SER A 146 11.17 -9.51 17.94
N VAL A 147 11.79 -8.74 18.84
CA VAL A 147 12.97 -9.16 19.61
C VAL A 147 12.60 -10.27 20.59
N GLU A 148 11.40 -10.20 21.17
CA GLU A 148 10.94 -11.15 22.20
C GLU A 148 10.59 -12.51 21.59
N THR A 149 9.80 -12.53 20.51
CA THR A 149 9.36 -13.80 19.89
C THR A 149 10.39 -14.38 18.92
N ARG A 150 11.40 -13.60 18.52
CA ARG A 150 12.36 -13.93 17.44
C ARG A 150 11.69 -14.29 16.12
N ILE A 151 10.49 -13.78 15.89
CA ILE A 151 9.73 -13.96 14.63
C ILE A 151 9.85 -12.66 13.84
N CYS A 152 10.28 -12.79 12.59
CA CYS A 152 10.23 -11.72 11.62
C CYS A 152 9.03 -11.94 10.69
N SER A 153 8.17 -10.93 10.56
CA SER A 153 7.00 -10.99 9.71
C SER A 153 6.93 -9.85 8.70
N THR A 154 6.37 -10.16 7.54
CA THR A 154 6.03 -9.22 6.46
C THR A 154 4.58 -9.43 6.07
N ASP A 155 3.87 -8.34 5.76
CA ASP A 155 2.50 -8.44 5.25
C ASP A 155 2.56 -8.82 3.75
N LEU A 156 1.58 -9.58 3.27
CA LEU A 156 1.43 -9.86 1.85
C LEU A 156 0.27 -9.09 1.23
N THR A 157 0.49 -8.67 0.00
CA THR A 157 -0.50 -7.96 -0.81
C THR A 157 -0.94 -8.80 -2.01
N PRO A 158 -2.19 -8.64 -2.47
CA PRO A 158 -2.65 -9.28 -3.69
C PRO A 158 -1.93 -8.72 -4.92
N ASP A 159 -1.39 -9.59 -5.78
CA ASP A 159 -0.70 -9.19 -7.01
C ASP A 159 -1.70 -9.01 -8.17
N SER A 160 -2.28 -7.82 -8.29
CA SER A 160 -3.26 -7.50 -9.33
C SER A 160 -2.73 -7.65 -10.75
N LYS A 161 -1.43 -7.39 -10.98
CA LYS A 161 -0.85 -7.44 -12.33
C LYS A 161 -0.77 -8.87 -12.82
N ARG A 162 -0.37 -9.80 -11.95
CA ARG A 162 -0.33 -11.22 -12.30
C ARG A 162 -1.70 -11.85 -12.34
N MET A 163 -2.63 -11.42 -11.48
CA MET A 163 -4.04 -11.81 -11.60
C MET A 163 -4.60 -11.42 -12.98
N PHE A 164 -4.33 -10.20 -13.45
CA PHE A 164 -4.70 -9.78 -14.80
C PHE A 164 -4.00 -10.61 -15.89
N ALA A 165 -2.70 -10.86 -15.75
CA ALA A 165 -1.93 -11.64 -16.73
C ALA A 165 -2.47 -13.06 -16.93
N THR A 166 -3.04 -13.69 -15.91
CA THR A 166 -3.66 -15.02 -16.00
C THR A 166 -4.88 -15.04 -16.95
N TYR A 167 -5.61 -13.93 -17.09
CA TYR A 167 -6.77 -13.85 -17.99
C TYR A 167 -6.39 -13.65 -19.46
N LEU A 168 -5.19 -13.14 -19.75
CA LEU A 168 -4.73 -12.85 -21.12
C LEU A 168 -4.76 -14.06 -22.07
N PRO A 169 -4.24 -15.26 -21.72
CA PRO A 169 -4.30 -16.40 -22.63
C PRO A 169 -5.74 -16.85 -22.92
N ALA A 170 -6.62 -16.83 -21.91
CA ALA A 170 -8.03 -17.17 -22.09
C ALA A 170 -8.77 -16.13 -22.97
N ALA A 171 -8.45 -14.85 -22.81
CA ALA A 171 -8.98 -13.79 -23.66
C ALA A 171 -8.50 -13.93 -25.12
N GLY A 172 -7.25 -14.34 -25.35
CA GLY A 172 -6.73 -14.62 -26.69
C GLY A 172 -7.49 -15.74 -27.40
N VAL A 173 -7.77 -16.85 -26.71
CA VAL A 173 -8.61 -17.93 -27.25
C VAL A 173 -10.05 -17.44 -27.50
N GLY A 174 -10.62 -16.69 -26.55
CA GLY A 174 -11.95 -16.10 -26.69
C GLY A 174 -12.06 -15.15 -27.89
N ALA A 175 -11.02 -14.38 -28.18
CA ALA A 175 -10.98 -13.48 -29.34
C ALA A 175 -10.97 -14.26 -30.67
N ILE A 176 -10.24 -15.37 -30.75
CA ILE A 176 -10.22 -16.25 -31.93
C ILE A 176 -11.60 -16.88 -32.15
N VAL A 177 -12.22 -17.38 -31.08
CA VAL A 177 -13.57 -17.96 -31.13
C VAL A 177 -14.59 -16.89 -31.56
N TRP A 178 -14.52 -15.68 -30.99
CA TRP A 178 -15.40 -14.58 -31.36
C TRP A 178 -15.25 -14.18 -32.84
N ALA A 179 -14.01 -14.09 -33.34
CA ALA A 179 -13.75 -13.78 -34.74
C ALA A 179 -14.45 -14.81 -35.66
N ALA A 180 -14.32 -16.10 -35.37
CA ALA A 180 -14.99 -17.16 -36.13
C ALA A 180 -16.53 -17.05 -36.09
N VAL A 181 -17.11 -16.77 -34.92
CA VAL A 181 -18.56 -16.63 -34.75
C VAL A 181 -19.09 -15.37 -35.45
N SER A 182 -18.32 -14.28 -35.44
CA SER A 182 -18.73 -13.00 -36.01
C SER A 182 -18.98 -13.06 -37.53
N TYR A 183 -18.22 -13.89 -38.27
CA TYR A 183 -18.46 -14.12 -39.70
C TYR A 183 -19.80 -14.80 -40.02
N GLY A 184 -20.39 -15.48 -39.02
CA GLY A 184 -21.71 -16.11 -39.13
C GLY A 184 -22.88 -15.17 -38.88
N ILE A 185 -22.64 -13.99 -38.29
CA ILE A 185 -23.68 -13.02 -37.94
C ILE A 185 -23.80 -12.00 -39.09
N PRO A 186 -24.94 -11.93 -39.81
CA PRO A 186 -25.09 -11.06 -40.98
C PRO A 186 -24.81 -9.57 -40.71
N PHE A 187 -25.12 -9.12 -39.50
CA PHE A 187 -24.90 -7.73 -39.06
C PHE A 187 -23.41 -7.37 -38.88
N LEU A 188 -22.58 -8.33 -38.49
CA LEU A 188 -21.15 -8.11 -38.19
C LEU A 188 -20.22 -8.51 -39.35
N ARG A 189 -20.75 -9.25 -40.34
CA ARG A 189 -19.98 -9.76 -41.50
C ARG A 189 -19.31 -8.67 -42.35
N ASN A 190 -19.95 -7.51 -42.49
CA ASN A 190 -19.50 -6.45 -43.40
C ASN A 190 -18.73 -5.33 -42.68
N VAL A 191 -18.55 -5.45 -41.36
CA VAL A 191 -17.87 -4.44 -40.53
C VAL A 191 -16.39 -4.81 -40.47
N ASN A 192 -15.49 -3.82 -40.45
CA ASN A 192 -14.06 -4.05 -40.27
C ASN A 192 -13.79 -4.92 -39.02
N ASP A 193 -12.84 -5.85 -39.13
CA ASP A 193 -12.50 -6.82 -38.07
C ASP A 193 -12.14 -6.15 -36.74
N LEU A 194 -11.58 -4.94 -36.77
CA LEU A 194 -11.30 -4.19 -35.54
C LEU A 194 -12.58 -3.77 -34.79
N TYR A 195 -13.62 -3.35 -35.53
CA TYR A 195 -14.90 -2.97 -34.92
C TYR A 195 -15.67 -4.21 -34.45
N SER A 196 -15.61 -5.32 -35.17
CA SER A 196 -16.24 -6.57 -34.74
C SER A 196 -15.62 -7.09 -33.43
N LEU A 197 -14.30 -6.93 -33.24
CA LEU A 197 -13.59 -7.26 -32.01
C LEU A 197 -13.95 -6.31 -30.85
N LEU A 198 -14.08 -5.01 -31.11
CA LEU A 198 -14.53 -4.04 -30.09
C LEU A 198 -15.94 -4.34 -29.59
N VAL A 199 -16.87 -4.68 -30.50
CA VAL A 199 -18.24 -5.09 -30.14
C VAL A 199 -18.23 -6.43 -29.38
N GLY A 200 -17.27 -7.30 -29.67
CA GLY A 200 -17.07 -8.59 -29.01
C GLY A 200 -16.41 -8.56 -27.64
N LEU A 201 -15.75 -7.46 -27.26
CA LEU A 201 -15.05 -7.35 -25.98
C LEU A 201 -15.84 -7.82 -24.74
N PRO A 202 -17.11 -7.44 -24.53
CA PRO A 202 -17.86 -7.94 -23.37
C PRO A 202 -18.00 -9.48 -23.39
N VAL A 203 -18.18 -10.08 -24.57
CA VAL A 203 -18.28 -11.54 -24.74
C VAL A 203 -16.93 -12.21 -24.49
N ILE A 204 -15.84 -11.64 -25.00
CA ILE A 204 -14.48 -12.15 -24.82
C ILE A 204 -14.07 -12.09 -23.34
N ILE A 205 -14.39 -10.98 -22.65
CA ILE A 205 -14.10 -10.84 -21.21
C ILE A 205 -14.93 -11.84 -20.41
N LEU A 206 -16.22 -12.00 -20.71
CA LEU A 206 -17.06 -12.97 -20.02
C LEU A 206 -16.56 -14.40 -20.23
N PHE A 207 -16.20 -14.75 -21.47
CA PHE A 207 -15.58 -16.03 -21.80
C PHE A 207 -14.30 -16.25 -21.00
N SER A 208 -13.40 -15.26 -21.00
CA SER A 208 -12.14 -15.33 -20.25
C SER A 208 -12.37 -15.55 -18.76
N LYS A 209 -13.37 -14.90 -18.15
CA LYS A 209 -13.72 -15.07 -16.74
C LYS A 209 -14.25 -16.48 -16.46
N VAL A 210 -15.17 -16.99 -17.29
CA VAL A 210 -15.78 -18.32 -17.12
C VAL A 210 -14.74 -19.43 -17.29
N THR A 211 -13.93 -19.37 -18.36
CA THR A 211 -12.90 -20.38 -18.59
C THR A 211 -11.85 -20.35 -17.49
N THR A 212 -11.45 -19.16 -17.03
CA THR A 212 -10.47 -19.03 -15.95
C THR A 212 -11.04 -19.52 -14.62
N SER A 213 -12.34 -19.29 -14.32
CA SER A 213 -12.95 -19.83 -13.10
C SER A 213 -13.08 -21.36 -13.09
N VAL A 214 -13.09 -22.00 -14.25
CA VAL A 214 -13.09 -23.48 -14.33
C VAL A 214 -11.68 -24.05 -14.10
N VAL A 215 -10.66 -23.39 -14.66
CA VAL A 215 -9.26 -23.83 -14.58
C VAL A 215 -8.64 -23.49 -13.22
N LEU A 216 -8.98 -22.31 -12.68
CA LEU A 216 -8.63 -21.81 -11.35
C LEU A 216 -9.93 -21.45 -10.62
N PRO A 217 -10.53 -22.40 -9.87
CA PRO A 217 -11.76 -22.18 -9.10
C PRO A 217 -11.66 -21.01 -8.12
N ASP A 218 -10.44 -20.72 -7.65
CA ASP A 218 -10.12 -19.63 -6.73
C ASP A 218 -9.24 -18.59 -7.42
N PRO A 219 -9.81 -17.65 -8.20
CA PRO A 219 -9.02 -16.71 -8.95
C PRO A 219 -8.50 -15.53 -8.12
N SER A 220 -8.02 -15.69 -6.87
CA SER A 220 -7.44 -14.52 -6.17
C SER A 220 -6.79 -14.78 -4.81
N VAL A 221 -5.71 -15.56 -4.72
CA VAL A 221 -4.69 -15.19 -3.73
C VAL A 221 -3.28 -15.53 -4.22
N ILE A 222 -2.88 -14.91 -5.35
CA ILE A 222 -1.46 -14.71 -5.59
C ILE A 222 -1.04 -13.58 -4.65
N LEU A 223 -0.41 -13.96 -3.55
CA LEU A 223 0.12 -13.01 -2.59
C LEU A 223 1.58 -12.72 -2.94
N ARG A 224 1.92 -11.43 -2.97
CA ARG A 224 3.28 -10.93 -3.07
C ARG A 224 3.71 -10.37 -1.73
N GLY A 225 4.94 -10.67 -1.33
CA GLY A 225 5.56 -10.06 -0.16
C GLY A 225 7.07 -10.07 -0.30
N ALA A 226 7.75 -9.35 0.60
CA ALA A 226 9.20 -9.40 0.70
C ALA A 226 9.64 -10.48 1.70
N CYS A 227 10.75 -11.17 1.42
CA CYS A 227 11.33 -12.14 2.33
C CYS A 227 11.89 -11.42 3.58
N PRO A 228 11.59 -11.89 4.80
CA PRO A 228 12.04 -11.23 6.03
C PRO A 228 13.56 -11.29 6.29
N ASN A 229 14.30 -12.14 5.56
CA ASN A 229 15.75 -12.26 5.71
C ASN A 229 16.52 -11.46 4.65
N CYS A 230 16.21 -11.65 3.36
CA CYS A 230 16.94 -11.03 2.25
C CYS A 230 16.22 -9.85 1.59
N GLY A 231 14.93 -9.61 1.89
CA GLY A 231 14.14 -8.57 1.25
C GLY A 231 13.75 -8.85 -0.20
N GLU A 232 14.03 -10.05 -0.72
CA GLU A 232 13.67 -10.45 -2.08
C GLU A 232 12.16 -10.67 -2.21
N ASP A 233 11.60 -10.34 -3.37
CA ASP A 233 10.19 -10.56 -3.69
C ASP A 233 9.87 -12.07 -3.73
N ILE A 234 9.04 -12.51 -2.79
CA ILE A 234 8.48 -13.86 -2.73
C ILE A 234 7.00 -13.84 -3.10
N ARG A 235 6.56 -14.91 -3.73
CA ARG A 235 5.16 -15.09 -4.10
C ARG A 235 4.65 -16.41 -3.56
N ALA A 236 3.48 -16.37 -2.95
CA ALA A 236 2.77 -17.56 -2.51
C ALA A 236 1.43 -17.63 -3.22
N TYR A 237 1.11 -18.81 -3.74
CA TYR A 237 -0.19 -19.11 -4.33
C TYR A 237 -0.99 -19.94 -3.33
N PHE A 238 -2.17 -19.43 -2.98
CA PHE A 238 -3.17 -20.17 -2.21
C PHE A 238 -4.35 -20.46 -3.13
N GLY A 239 -4.63 -21.74 -3.37
CA GLY A 239 -5.72 -22.16 -4.23
C GLY A 239 -5.54 -23.57 -4.76
N SER A 240 -6.55 -24.04 -5.47
CA SER A 240 -6.53 -25.31 -6.19
C SER A 240 -6.12 -25.13 -7.65
N ILE A 241 -5.31 -26.05 -8.18
CA ILE A 241 -4.90 -26.06 -9.59
C ILE A 241 -5.45 -27.35 -10.19
N LEU A 242 -6.35 -27.24 -11.19
CA LEU A 242 -6.79 -28.38 -12.02
C LEU A 242 -7.06 -29.67 -11.21
N THR A 243 -7.91 -29.58 -10.17
CA THR A 243 -8.32 -30.68 -9.26
C THR A 243 -7.36 -31.03 -8.11
N ILE A 244 -6.14 -30.50 -8.07
CA ILE A 244 -5.23 -30.72 -6.94
C ILE A 244 -5.46 -29.63 -5.89
N SER A 245 -5.87 -30.03 -4.68
CA SER A 245 -6.04 -29.11 -3.55
C SER A 245 -4.68 -28.61 -3.05
N GLY A 246 -4.46 -27.30 -3.13
CA GLY A 246 -3.34 -26.65 -2.48
C GLY A 246 -3.55 -26.45 -0.96
N PRO A 247 -2.51 -26.07 -0.23
CA PRO A 247 -2.62 -25.73 1.18
C PRO A 247 -3.51 -24.49 1.38
N GLN A 248 -4.58 -24.62 2.17
CA GLN A 248 -5.57 -23.55 2.33
C GLN A 248 -5.18 -22.50 3.39
N GLU A 249 -4.56 -22.92 4.50
CA GLU A 249 -4.32 -22.03 5.66
C GLU A 249 -2.85 -21.70 5.88
N THR A 250 -1.98 -22.72 5.85
CA THR A 250 -0.55 -22.54 6.07
C THR A 250 0.25 -23.29 5.02
N SER A 251 1.26 -22.62 4.48
CA SER A 251 2.22 -23.24 3.56
C SER A 251 3.64 -22.95 4.02
N GLN A 252 4.50 -23.96 3.93
CA GLN A 252 5.91 -23.83 4.21
C GLN A 252 6.68 -23.86 2.91
N MET A 253 7.51 -22.86 2.67
CA MET A 253 8.30 -22.76 1.44
C MET A 253 9.69 -22.23 1.78
N LYS A 254 10.69 -22.65 1.01
CA LYS A 254 12.05 -22.10 1.14
C LYS A 254 12.19 -20.91 0.20
N CYS A 255 12.85 -19.85 0.65
CA CYS A 255 13.21 -18.74 -0.23
C CYS A 255 14.29 -19.18 -1.24
N ASP A 256 14.16 -18.77 -2.51
CA ASP A 256 15.09 -19.17 -3.58
C ASP A 256 16.53 -18.67 -3.34
N HIS A 257 16.68 -17.45 -2.82
CA HIS A 257 17.98 -16.83 -2.58
C HIS A 257 18.61 -17.24 -1.24
N CYS A 258 17.86 -17.08 -0.14
CA CYS A 258 18.41 -17.27 1.20
C CYS A 258 18.13 -18.64 1.83
N ARG A 259 17.33 -19.50 1.17
CA ARG A 259 16.92 -20.85 1.63
C ARG A 259 16.29 -20.89 3.02
N ALA A 260 15.91 -19.74 3.57
CA ALA A 260 15.21 -19.67 4.85
C ALA A 260 13.84 -20.34 4.73
N GLN A 261 13.43 -21.04 5.80
CA GLN A 261 12.10 -21.62 5.89
C GLN A 261 11.10 -20.51 6.23
N LEU A 262 10.15 -20.29 5.32
CA LEU A 262 9.10 -19.29 5.46
C LEU A 262 7.78 -20.01 5.69
N THR A 263 7.05 -19.55 6.68
CA THR A 263 5.68 -19.98 6.98
C THR A 263 4.72 -18.90 6.53
N PHE A 264 3.89 -19.20 5.54
CA PHE A 264 2.88 -18.26 5.07
C PHE A 264 1.54 -18.58 5.72
N ARG A 265 0.81 -17.54 6.10
CA ARG A 265 -0.56 -17.65 6.63
C ARG A 265 -1.51 -16.84 5.75
N SER A 266 -2.50 -17.52 5.18
CA SER A 266 -3.44 -16.92 4.22
C SER A 266 -4.43 -15.96 4.89
N GLN A 267 -5.02 -16.36 6.02
CA GLN A 267 -6.04 -15.58 6.74
C GLN A 267 -5.54 -14.22 7.24
N THR A 268 -4.31 -14.17 7.74
CA THR A 268 -3.69 -12.93 8.25
C THR A 268 -2.88 -12.19 7.20
N ARG A 269 -2.70 -12.78 6.00
CA ARG A 269 -1.80 -12.31 4.94
C ARG A 269 -0.42 -11.94 5.49
N LYS A 270 0.21 -12.85 6.23
CA LYS A 270 1.57 -12.67 6.79
C LYS A 270 2.51 -13.78 6.36
N VAL A 271 3.76 -13.42 6.06
CA VAL A 271 4.88 -14.34 5.98
C VAL A 271 5.62 -14.25 7.29
N GLU A 272 5.91 -15.38 7.90
CA GLU A 272 6.66 -15.47 9.14
C GLU A 272 7.92 -16.29 8.91
N MET A 273 9.00 -15.88 9.58
CA MET A 273 10.24 -16.64 9.68
C MET A 273 10.70 -16.63 11.13
N LYS A 274 10.98 -17.81 11.68
CA LYS A 274 11.62 -17.92 12.99
C LYS A 274 13.13 -17.83 12.81
N ARG A 275 13.76 -16.85 13.46
CA ARG A 275 15.22 -16.74 13.48
C ARG A 275 15.75 -17.67 14.58
N ALA A 276 16.65 -18.58 14.20
CA ALA A 276 17.32 -19.49 15.13
C ALA A 276 18.22 -18.71 16.10
#